data_AF-U7PMB0-F1
#
_entry.id   AF-U7PMB0-F1
#
_cell.length_a   1.000
_cell.length_b   1.000
_cell.length_c   1.000
_cell.angle_alpha   90.00
_cell.angle_beta   90.00
_cell.angle_gamma   90.00
#
_symmetry.space_group_name_H-M   'P 1'
#
loop_
_entity.id
_entity.type
_entity.pdbx_description
1 polymer ?
#
loop_
_entity_poly.entity_id
_entity_poly.type
_entity_poly.pdbx_seq_one_letter_code
_entity_poly.pdbx_strand_id
1 'polypeptide(L)'
;MFECVFRISKDYENWSVTEYGSLVRGEPDAYSGFELVPEVMSTETPWAPVIFKIYSILGSHFDTATSQLSGTLVHVRPHNVDGDVWKVDEVRAILKDICVLDQPFTAMLPPSRRDNYYTRCLLSNQNGKVNKLCRFVDDVRNGRPEQLFGLLDQLETTTEAGKLFEDRFYYLNLKALPGGTIEFRFPPPAETAKKASHYILWVLSFARGCIMKVERGFGPNIRGKKNVHHLMELVIAGHRLLPASAKTSVKFLEPALYGHNDPPVLSLTDREKRELAKIKREKDALFASGGGIRR
;
A
#
# COMPACT_ATOMS: atom_id res chain seq x y z
N MET A 1 0.38 27.80 -14.12
CA MET A 1 0.80 28.39 -12.83
C MET A 1 0.49 27.33 -11.78
N PHE A 2 1.49 26.70 -11.17
CA PHE A 2 1.27 25.69 -10.13
C PHE A 2 1.47 26.38 -8.78
N GLU A 3 0.45 26.37 -7.93
CA GLU A 3 0.57 26.80 -6.54
C GLU A 3 0.96 25.56 -5.72
N CYS A 4 2.19 25.52 -5.21
CA CYS A 4 2.63 24.48 -4.29
C CYS A 4 2.09 24.84 -2.90
N VAL A 5 0.92 24.32 -2.55
CA VAL A 5 0.34 24.53 -1.22
C VAL A 5 0.89 23.46 -0.28
N PHE A 6 1.74 23.86 0.68
CA PHE A 6 2.17 23.04 1.81
C PHE A 6 1.06 22.84 2.85
N ARG A 7 -0.17 22.54 2.39
CA ARG A 7 -1.26 22.11 3.25
C ARG A 7 -1.82 20.84 2.66
N ILE A 8 -1.96 19.83 3.51
CA ILE A 8 -2.84 18.70 3.25
C ILE A 8 -4.22 19.33 2.97
N SER A 9 -4.67 19.35 1.71
CA SER A 9 -6.10 19.48 1.50
C SER A 9 -6.68 18.25 2.19
N LYS A 10 -7.48 18.45 3.24
CA LYS A 10 -8.12 17.33 3.95
C LYS A 10 -8.94 16.46 2.99
N ASP A 11 -9.30 17.03 1.85
CA ASP A 11 -10.24 16.51 0.90
C ASP A 11 -9.55 15.93 -0.35
N TYR A 12 -8.21 15.98 -0.45
CA TYR A 12 -7.43 15.50 -1.61
C TYR A 12 -7.85 16.12 -2.96
N GLU A 13 -8.57 17.24 -2.93
CA GLU A 13 -9.11 17.92 -4.11
C GLU A 13 -8.02 18.57 -4.97
N ASN A 14 -6.91 18.95 -4.33
CA ASN A 14 -5.79 19.61 -4.99
C ASN A 14 -4.50 18.84 -4.78
N TRP A 15 -3.60 18.99 -5.76
CA TRP A 15 -2.20 18.59 -5.67
C TRP A 15 -1.59 19.09 -4.36
N SER A 16 -0.99 18.19 -3.59
CA SER A 16 -0.26 18.58 -2.39
C SER A 16 1.11 17.93 -2.33
N VAL A 17 2.07 18.71 -1.85
CA VAL A 17 3.40 18.25 -1.49
C VAL A 17 3.45 18.28 0.02
N THR A 18 3.67 17.12 0.64
CA THR A 18 3.78 17.00 2.09
C THR A 18 5.20 16.60 2.48
N GLU A 19 5.69 17.14 3.58
CA GLU A 19 6.88 16.59 4.22
C GLU A 19 6.54 15.21 4.77
N TYR A 20 7.13 14.18 4.19
CA TYR A 20 6.98 12.84 4.72
C TYR A 20 7.97 12.66 5.85
N GLY A 21 7.52 12.86 7.10
CA GLY A 21 8.40 12.90 8.26
C GLY A 21 9.34 11.69 8.48
N SER A 22 9.16 10.56 7.76
CA SER A 22 10.13 9.45 7.78
C SER A 22 11.24 9.52 6.72
N LEU A 23 11.25 10.52 5.85
CA LEU A 23 12.32 10.79 4.88
C LEU A 23 13.13 12.05 5.24
N VAL A 24 12.67 12.89 6.17
CA VAL A 24 13.04 14.32 6.21
C VAL A 24 14.22 14.67 7.12
N ARG A 25 14.87 13.75 7.84
CA ARG A 25 16.01 14.16 8.69
C ARG A 25 17.18 13.17 8.63
N GLY A 26 18.22 13.55 7.89
CA GLY A 26 19.57 13.04 8.10
C GLY A 26 20.17 12.14 7.03
N GLU A 27 19.65 12.10 5.80
CA GLU A 27 20.43 11.53 4.70
C GLU A 27 21.71 12.39 4.52
N PRO A 28 22.93 11.83 4.56
CA PRO A 28 24.18 12.56 4.40
C PRO A 28 24.30 13.35 3.07
N ASP A 29 23.41 13.08 2.13
CA ASP A 29 23.58 13.40 0.71
C ASP A 29 22.75 14.61 0.24
N ALA A 30 22.29 15.47 1.15
CA ALA A 30 21.56 16.71 0.86
C ALA A 30 20.16 16.56 0.20
N TYR A 31 19.57 15.37 0.20
CA TYR A 31 18.20 15.15 -0.27
C TYR A 31 17.14 15.52 0.79
N SER A 32 16.01 16.04 0.32
CA SER A 32 14.82 16.28 1.15
C SER A 32 13.72 15.28 0.84
N GLY A 33 13.04 14.82 1.89
CA GLY A 33 11.99 13.82 1.81
C GLY A 33 10.60 14.40 1.53
N PHE A 34 9.97 13.97 0.44
CA PHE A 34 8.62 14.45 0.10
C PHE A 34 7.67 13.28 -0.18
N GLU A 35 6.40 13.47 0.17
CA GLU A 35 5.29 12.69 -0.36
C GLU A 35 4.53 13.58 -1.34
N LEU A 36 4.37 13.08 -2.57
CA LEU A 36 3.63 13.73 -3.63
C LEU A 36 2.24 13.12 -3.70
N VAL A 37 1.22 13.94 -3.45
CA VAL A 37 -0.17 13.49 -3.46
C VAL A 37 -0.87 14.18 -4.62
N PRO A 38 -1.17 13.45 -5.71
CA PRO A 38 -1.96 13.99 -6.81
C PRO A 38 -3.42 14.17 -6.40
N GLU A 39 -4.20 14.86 -7.25
CA GLU A 39 -5.65 14.90 -7.13
C GLU A 39 -6.27 13.49 -7.13
N VAL A 40 -7.47 13.36 -6.55
CA VAL A 40 -8.24 12.11 -6.65
C VAL A 40 -8.63 11.84 -8.10
N MET A 41 -8.21 10.69 -8.63
CA MET A 41 -8.50 10.27 -10.00
C MET A 41 -9.48 9.09 -10.02
N SER A 42 -10.33 9.04 -11.05
CA SER A 42 -11.27 7.93 -11.28
C SER A 42 -10.69 6.89 -12.23
N THR A 43 -11.05 5.61 -12.03
CA THR A 43 -10.75 4.53 -13.00
C THR A 43 -11.50 4.70 -14.32
N GLU A 44 -12.58 5.48 -14.36
CA GLU A 44 -13.30 5.84 -15.59
C GLU A 44 -12.54 6.85 -16.45
N THR A 45 -11.54 7.52 -15.86
CA THR A 45 -10.69 8.48 -16.56
C THR A 45 -9.28 7.92 -16.78
N PRO A 46 -8.59 8.28 -17.88
CA PRO A 46 -7.21 7.88 -18.11
C PRO A 46 -6.28 8.62 -17.13
N TRP A 47 -6.02 8.01 -15.97
CA TRP A 47 -5.21 8.56 -14.88
C TRP A 47 -3.70 8.49 -15.15
N ALA A 48 -3.23 7.51 -15.93
CA ALA A 48 -1.80 7.30 -16.14
C ALA A 48 -1.07 8.50 -16.78
N PRO A 49 -1.61 9.21 -17.79
CA PRO A 49 -1.00 10.45 -18.30
C PRO A 49 -0.69 11.49 -17.22
N VAL A 50 -1.51 11.57 -16.16
CA VAL A 50 -1.26 12.46 -15.02
C VAL A 50 0.02 12.01 -14.30
N ILE A 51 0.16 10.72 -14.00
CA ILE A 51 1.37 10.15 -13.39
C ILE A 51 2.61 10.41 -14.25
N PHE A 52 2.52 10.19 -15.57
CA PHE A 52 3.61 10.49 -16.49
C PHE A 52 4.02 11.96 -16.46
N LYS A 53 3.04 12.88 -16.39
CA LYS A 53 3.32 14.31 -16.27
C LYS A 53 4.05 14.66 -14.96
N ILE A 54 3.69 14.04 -13.84
CA ILE A 54 4.39 14.23 -12.55
C ILE A 54 5.87 13.89 -12.70
N TYR A 55 6.18 12.67 -13.13
CA TYR A 55 7.57 12.22 -13.26
C TYR A 55 8.34 13.03 -14.31
N SER A 56 7.67 13.49 -15.37
CA SER A 56 8.29 14.38 -16.35
C SER A 56 8.69 15.71 -15.71
N ILE A 57 7.83 16.30 -14.87
CA ILE A 57 8.14 17.55 -14.15
C ILE A 57 9.27 17.29 -13.15
N LEU A 58 9.19 16.21 -12.37
CA LEU A 58 10.22 15.84 -11.40
C LEU A 58 11.58 15.71 -12.07
N GLY A 59 11.69 14.89 -13.11
CA GLY A 59 12.94 14.69 -13.85
C GLY A 59 13.44 15.92 -14.63
N SER A 60 12.61 16.96 -14.81
CA SER A 60 13.02 18.21 -15.46
C SER A 60 13.55 19.25 -14.49
N HIS A 61 13.24 19.13 -13.20
CA HIS A 61 13.49 20.18 -12.20
C HIS A 61 14.22 19.70 -10.95
N PHE A 62 14.29 18.39 -10.71
CA PHE A 62 14.83 17.82 -9.48
C PHE A 62 15.64 16.56 -9.77
N ASP A 63 16.71 16.37 -9.01
CA ASP A 63 17.32 15.06 -8.85
C ASP A 63 16.46 14.25 -7.89
N THR A 64 15.92 13.13 -8.37
CA THR A 64 15.07 12.25 -7.57
C THR A 64 15.81 10.98 -7.19
N ALA A 65 15.82 10.69 -5.89
CA ALA A 65 16.32 9.42 -5.36
C ALA A 65 15.19 8.69 -4.63
N THR A 66 15.23 7.36 -4.65
CA THR A 66 14.34 6.52 -3.84
C THR A 66 15.16 5.74 -2.82
N SER A 67 14.66 5.66 -1.59
CA SER A 67 15.28 4.86 -0.52
C SER A 67 14.41 3.67 -0.15
N GLN A 68 14.95 2.75 0.66
CA GLN A 68 14.16 1.67 1.24
C GLN A 68 12.99 2.22 2.10
N LEU A 69 13.12 3.41 2.67
CA LEU A 69 12.06 4.05 3.47
C LEU A 69 10.94 4.66 2.61
N SER A 70 11.19 4.85 1.32
CA SER A 70 10.23 5.37 0.35
C SER A 70 9.22 4.29 -0.03
N GLY A 71 8.08 4.67 -0.61
CA GLY A 71 7.08 3.72 -1.09
C GLY A 71 6.06 4.38 -2.00
N THR A 72 5.44 3.58 -2.86
CA THR A 72 4.29 4.04 -3.66
C THR A 72 3.02 3.71 -2.86
N LEU A 73 2.46 4.71 -2.20
CA LEU A 73 1.25 4.58 -1.38
C LEU A 73 0.03 4.84 -2.26
N VAL A 74 -0.90 3.89 -2.32
CA VAL A 74 -2.07 3.98 -3.21
C VAL A 74 -3.33 3.98 -2.36
N HIS A 75 -4.03 5.12 -2.31
CA HIS A 75 -5.33 5.22 -1.68
C HIS A 75 -6.43 4.82 -2.66
N VAL A 76 -7.28 3.89 -2.26
CA VAL A 76 -8.40 3.42 -3.07
C VAL A 76 -9.71 3.60 -2.31
N ARG A 77 -10.71 4.16 -3.00
CA ARG A 77 -12.11 4.18 -2.59
C ARG A 77 -12.96 3.52 -3.68
N PRO A 78 -14.04 2.83 -3.34
CA PRO A 78 -14.96 2.31 -4.35
C PRO A 78 -15.76 3.47 -4.94
N HIS A 79 -16.21 3.31 -6.18
CA HIS A 79 -17.26 4.14 -6.76
C HIS A 79 -18.50 3.25 -6.88
N ASN A 80 -19.36 3.30 -5.86
CA ASN A 80 -20.55 2.44 -5.79
C ASN A 80 -21.81 3.27 -6.07
N VAL A 81 -22.87 2.60 -6.57
CA VAL A 81 -24.19 3.21 -6.80
C VAL A 81 -24.78 3.79 -5.50
N ASP A 82 -24.48 3.14 -4.36
CA ASP A 82 -24.94 3.53 -3.02
C ASP A 82 -24.07 4.62 -2.36
N GLY A 83 -23.13 5.24 -3.13
CA GLY A 83 -22.17 6.23 -2.67
C GLY A 83 -20.72 5.71 -2.60
N ASP A 84 -19.76 6.62 -2.55
CA ASP A 84 -18.32 6.32 -2.56
C ASP A 84 -17.80 5.79 -1.21
N VAL A 85 -18.45 4.76 -0.65
CA VAL A 85 -18.16 4.19 0.67
C VAL A 85 -17.92 2.68 0.57
N TRP A 86 -16.85 2.23 1.22
CA TRP A 86 -16.54 0.81 1.40
C TRP A 86 -17.66 0.09 2.17
N LYS A 87 -18.17 -0.99 1.59
CA LYS A 87 -19.02 -1.95 2.32
C LYS A 87 -18.13 -2.82 3.20
N VAL A 88 -18.60 -3.18 4.39
CA VAL A 88 -17.80 -3.98 5.33
C VAL A 88 -17.37 -5.32 4.73
N ASP A 89 -18.23 -5.95 3.91
CA ASP A 89 -17.92 -7.20 3.21
C ASP A 89 -16.77 -7.07 2.21
N GLU A 90 -16.65 -5.92 1.54
CA GLU A 90 -15.54 -5.63 0.63
C GLU A 90 -14.23 -5.52 1.41
N VAL A 91 -14.26 -4.83 2.56
CA VAL A 91 -13.09 -4.70 3.45
C VAL A 91 -12.69 -6.06 4.02
N ARG A 92 -13.65 -6.87 4.48
CA ARG A 92 -13.42 -8.25 4.95
C ARG A 92 -12.78 -9.09 3.85
N ALA A 93 -13.26 -9.00 2.61
CA ALA A 93 -12.70 -9.75 1.49
C ALA A 93 -11.25 -9.36 1.18
N ILE A 94 -10.94 -8.06 1.14
CA ILE A 94 -9.58 -7.57 0.95
C ILE A 94 -8.66 -8.07 2.07
N LEU A 95 -9.10 -7.97 3.33
CA LEU A 95 -8.35 -8.45 4.50
C LEU A 95 -8.11 -9.96 4.44
N LYS A 96 -9.12 -10.75 4.08
CA LYS A 96 -9.00 -12.20 3.96
C LYS A 96 -8.05 -12.59 2.83
N ASP A 97 -8.21 -12.01 1.63
CA ASP A 97 -7.39 -12.33 0.47
C ASP A 97 -5.92 -11.93 0.70
N ILE A 98 -5.65 -10.74 1.24
CA ILE A 98 -4.26 -10.32 1.50
C ILE A 98 -3.59 -11.17 2.59
N CYS A 99 -4.34 -11.64 3.59
CA CYS A 99 -3.80 -12.55 4.60
C CYS A 99 -3.46 -13.93 4.02
N VAL A 100 -4.36 -14.56 3.26
CA VAL A 100 -4.07 -15.88 2.67
C VAL A 100 -3.04 -15.83 1.56
N LEU A 101 -2.89 -14.68 0.92
CA LEU A 101 -1.87 -14.41 -0.09
C LEU A 101 -0.61 -13.74 0.49
N ASP A 102 -0.44 -13.72 1.83
CA ASP A 102 0.70 -13.08 2.49
C ASP A 102 2.07 -13.52 1.93
N GLN A 103 2.32 -14.82 1.90
CA GLN A 103 3.57 -15.38 1.36
C GLN A 103 3.74 -15.08 -0.15
N PRO A 104 2.73 -15.32 -1.01
CA PRO A 104 2.75 -14.87 -2.40
C PRO A 104 3.08 -13.38 -2.59
N PHE A 105 2.43 -12.49 -1.82
CA PHE A 105 2.67 -11.05 -1.87
C PHE A 105 4.12 -10.74 -1.50
N THR A 106 4.56 -11.26 -0.36
CA THR A 106 5.93 -11.05 0.12
C THR A 106 6.96 -11.55 -0.89
N ALA A 107 6.70 -12.69 -1.55
CA ALA A 107 7.57 -13.23 -2.59
C ALA A 107 7.67 -12.35 -3.85
N MET A 108 6.62 -11.58 -4.18
CA MET A 108 6.61 -10.64 -5.32
C MET A 108 7.25 -9.29 -5.01
N LEU A 109 7.49 -8.96 -3.75
CA LEU A 109 8.15 -7.71 -3.36
C LEU A 109 9.67 -7.83 -3.47
N PRO A 110 10.42 -6.74 -3.76
CA PRO A 110 11.87 -6.77 -3.72
C PRO A 110 12.38 -6.93 -2.28
N PRO A 111 13.61 -7.47 -2.06
CA PRO A 111 14.14 -7.74 -0.73
C PRO A 111 14.06 -6.56 0.25
N SER A 112 14.38 -5.34 -0.21
CA SER A 112 14.33 -4.10 0.57
C SER A 112 12.92 -3.71 1.03
N ARG A 113 11.88 -4.24 0.38
CA ARG A 113 10.48 -4.01 0.74
C ARG A 113 9.93 -5.10 1.65
N ARG A 114 10.46 -6.34 1.58
CA ARG A 114 10.05 -7.47 2.43
C ARG A 114 10.42 -7.27 3.90
N ASP A 115 11.62 -6.76 4.16
CA ASP A 115 12.14 -6.53 5.52
C ASP A 115 12.03 -5.05 5.94
N ASN A 116 10.88 -4.44 5.65
CA ASN A 116 10.69 -3.02 5.84
C ASN A 116 9.77 -2.72 7.02
N TYR A 117 10.27 -1.93 7.97
CA TYR A 117 9.51 -1.57 9.16
C TYR A 117 8.22 -0.76 8.86
N TYR A 118 8.22 0.05 7.80
CA TYR A 118 7.09 0.92 7.43
C TYR A 118 6.05 0.26 6.52
N THR A 119 6.25 -1.02 6.18
CA THR A 119 5.31 -1.83 5.41
C THR A 119 5.48 -3.32 5.74
N ARG A 120 4.69 -3.80 6.68
CA ARG A 120 4.78 -5.19 7.15
C ARG A 120 3.58 -5.99 6.67
N CYS A 121 3.73 -7.29 6.49
CA CYS A 121 2.56 -8.10 6.24
C CYS A 121 1.55 -8.06 7.39
N LEU A 122 0.27 -8.29 7.09
CA LEU A 122 -0.80 -8.20 8.07
C LEU A 122 -0.68 -9.26 9.18
N LEU A 123 0.11 -10.32 8.97
CA LEU A 123 0.34 -11.39 9.94
C LEU A 123 1.66 -11.20 10.73
N SER A 124 2.38 -10.09 10.53
CA SER A 124 3.64 -9.81 11.22
C SER A 124 3.42 -9.42 12.68
N ASN A 125 4.26 -9.96 13.58
CA ASN A 125 4.26 -9.66 15.02
C ASN A 125 5.31 -8.61 15.44
N GLN A 126 5.98 -7.95 14.48
CA GLN A 126 7.12 -7.08 14.79
C GLN A 126 6.73 -5.95 15.78
N ASN A 127 7.56 -5.82 16.83
CA ASN A 127 7.46 -4.91 17.99
C ASN A 127 6.46 -5.26 19.11
N GLY A 128 5.82 -6.43 19.12
CA GLY A 128 4.96 -6.83 20.25
C GLY A 128 3.70 -5.97 20.44
N LYS A 129 3.41 -5.06 19.50
CA LYS A 129 2.16 -4.31 19.43
C LYS A 129 1.01 -5.24 19.07
N VAL A 130 -0.22 -4.87 19.46
CA VAL A 130 -1.42 -5.71 19.34
C VAL A 130 -1.81 -5.91 17.88
N ASN A 131 -1.13 -6.84 17.19
CA ASN A 131 -1.62 -7.40 15.94
C ASN A 131 -2.28 -8.74 16.22
N LYS A 132 -3.60 -8.71 16.46
CA LYS A 132 -4.37 -9.93 16.76
C LYS A 132 -4.32 -10.94 15.61
N LEU A 133 -4.03 -10.52 14.38
CA LEU A 133 -4.00 -11.41 13.23
C LEU A 133 -2.74 -12.29 13.21
N CYS A 134 -1.64 -11.85 13.84
CA CYS A 134 -0.39 -12.61 13.83
C CYS A 134 -0.50 -13.99 14.49
N ARG A 135 -1.47 -14.18 15.40
CA ARG A 135 -1.73 -15.48 16.06
C ARG A 135 -2.18 -16.59 15.09
N PHE A 136 -2.63 -16.22 13.90
CA PHE A 136 -3.09 -17.16 12.87
C PHE A 136 -2.05 -17.41 11.78
N VAL A 137 -0.82 -16.91 11.94
CA VAL A 137 0.21 -17.00 10.90
C VAL A 137 0.49 -18.43 10.48
N ASP A 138 0.59 -19.36 11.43
CA ASP A 138 0.89 -20.77 11.14
C ASP A 138 -0.29 -21.48 10.49
N ASP A 139 -1.51 -21.16 10.92
CA ASP A 139 -2.74 -21.69 10.33
C ASP A 139 -2.90 -21.27 8.87
N VAL A 140 -2.69 -19.99 8.57
CA VAL A 140 -2.71 -19.47 7.19
C VAL A 140 -1.63 -20.13 6.34
N ARG A 141 -0.39 -20.22 6.85
CA ARG A 141 0.73 -20.86 6.13
C ARG A 141 0.54 -22.35 5.89
N ASN A 142 -0.24 -23.01 6.74
CA ASN A 142 -0.63 -24.40 6.56
C ASN A 142 -1.89 -24.57 5.70
N GLY A 143 -2.44 -23.50 5.13
CA GLY A 143 -3.61 -23.54 4.27
C GLY A 143 -4.90 -23.84 5.04
N ARG A 144 -4.99 -23.40 6.30
CA ARG A 144 -6.13 -23.55 7.20
C ARG A 144 -6.56 -22.19 7.79
N PRO A 145 -7.01 -21.21 6.98
CA PRO A 145 -7.28 -19.85 7.43
C PRO A 145 -8.64 -19.69 8.14
N GLU A 146 -9.36 -20.77 8.47
CA GLU A 146 -10.75 -20.73 8.91
C GLU A 146 -10.95 -19.90 10.18
N GLN A 147 -10.06 -20.04 11.17
CA GLN A 147 -10.18 -19.28 12.42
C GLN A 147 -9.89 -17.78 12.22
N LEU A 148 -8.94 -17.45 11.34
CA LEU A 148 -8.70 -16.07 10.93
C LEU A 148 -9.94 -15.49 10.24
N PHE A 149 -10.55 -16.27 9.35
CA PHE A 149 -11.74 -15.83 8.62
C PHE A 149 -12.92 -15.62 9.57
N GLY A 150 -13.14 -16.54 10.51
CA GLY A 150 -14.14 -16.38 11.57
C GLY A 150 -13.93 -15.12 12.40
N LEU A 151 -12.69 -14.73 12.69
CA LEU A 151 -12.41 -13.44 13.35
C LEU A 151 -12.75 -12.25 12.44
N LEU A 152 -12.35 -12.29 11.17
CA LEU A 152 -12.60 -11.19 10.24
C LEU A 152 -14.09 -11.03 9.91
N ASP A 153 -14.85 -12.12 9.93
CA ASP A 153 -16.30 -12.12 9.71
C ASP A 153 -17.09 -11.46 10.86
N GLN A 154 -16.48 -11.32 12.03
CA GLN A 154 -17.08 -10.59 13.17
C GLN A 154 -16.99 -9.06 13.04
N LEU A 155 -16.27 -8.52 12.06
CA LEU A 155 -16.15 -7.07 11.86
C LEU A 155 -17.45 -6.50 11.32
N GLU A 156 -18.30 -5.86 12.12
CA GLU A 156 -19.61 -5.36 11.70
C GLU A 156 -19.53 -4.05 10.91
N THR A 157 -18.48 -3.25 11.11
CA THR A 157 -18.31 -1.96 10.44
C THR A 157 -16.91 -1.74 9.87
N THR A 158 -16.79 -0.82 8.90
CA THR A 158 -15.50 -0.34 8.41
C THR A 158 -14.71 0.41 9.49
N THR A 159 -15.40 1.03 10.45
CA THR A 159 -14.77 1.68 11.61
C THR A 159 -14.05 0.68 12.51
N GLU A 160 -14.62 -0.51 12.72
CA GLU A 160 -13.96 -1.60 13.46
C GLU A 160 -12.76 -2.14 12.69
N ALA A 161 -12.89 -2.31 11.37
CA ALA A 161 -11.77 -2.70 10.52
C ALA A 161 -10.61 -1.69 10.61
N GLY A 162 -10.93 -0.38 10.65
CA GLY A 162 -9.94 0.69 10.84
C GLY A 162 -9.20 0.66 12.19
N LYS A 163 -9.74 -0.06 13.18
CA LYS A 163 -9.15 -0.24 14.52
C LYS A 163 -8.40 -1.57 14.68
N LEU A 164 -8.33 -2.42 13.64
CA LEU A 164 -7.64 -3.71 13.70
C LEU A 164 -6.16 -3.59 14.04
N PHE A 165 -5.52 -2.50 13.60
CA PHE A 165 -4.09 -2.27 13.73
C PHE A 165 -3.81 -1.01 14.55
N GLU A 166 -2.88 -1.12 15.49
CA GLU A 166 -2.47 0.00 16.36
C GLU A 166 -1.72 1.10 15.57
N ASP A 167 -1.04 0.74 14.48
CA ASP A 167 -0.31 1.66 13.60
C ASP A 167 -0.64 1.42 12.12
N ARG A 168 -0.14 2.31 11.25
CA ARG A 168 -0.37 2.27 9.80
C ARG A 168 0.66 1.45 9.03
N PHE A 169 1.65 0.85 9.69
CA PHE A 169 2.85 0.30 9.05
C PHE A 169 2.69 -1.17 8.66
N TYR A 170 1.56 -1.46 7.99
CA TYR A 170 1.24 -2.75 7.42
C TYR A 170 1.03 -2.60 5.90
N TYR A 171 0.88 -3.72 5.18
CA TYR A 171 0.58 -3.72 3.75
C TYR A 171 -0.69 -2.91 3.42
N LEU A 172 -1.60 -2.80 4.37
CA LEU A 172 -2.75 -1.92 4.34
C LEU A 172 -2.72 -0.98 5.55
N ASN A 173 -3.01 0.30 5.34
CA ASN A 173 -3.40 1.19 6.40
C ASN A 173 -4.93 1.41 6.34
N LEU A 174 -5.60 0.76 7.28
CA LEU A 174 -7.05 0.83 7.43
C LEU A 174 -7.51 2.04 8.26
N LYS A 175 -6.59 2.79 8.89
CA LYS A 175 -6.95 4.02 9.61
C LYS A 175 -7.42 5.14 8.68
N ALA A 176 -7.22 4.98 7.36
CA ALA A 176 -7.76 5.88 6.34
C ALA A 176 -9.24 5.60 6.00
N LEU A 177 -9.83 4.50 6.50
CA LEU A 177 -11.24 4.14 6.24
C LEU A 177 -12.25 5.19 6.69
N PRO A 178 -12.09 5.90 7.83
CA PRO A 178 -12.95 7.03 8.18
C PRO A 178 -12.91 8.17 7.14
N GLY A 179 -11.80 8.31 6.39
CA GLY A 179 -11.68 9.20 5.25
C GLY A 179 -12.12 8.55 3.92
N GLY A 180 -12.76 7.39 3.96
CA GLY A 180 -13.33 6.70 2.79
C GLY A 180 -12.33 5.86 1.97
N THR A 181 -11.06 5.74 2.37
CA THR A 181 -10.04 5.04 1.57
C THR A 181 -9.39 3.89 2.33
N ILE A 182 -8.94 2.87 1.59
CA ILE A 182 -7.89 1.95 2.04
C ILE A 182 -6.59 2.43 1.43
N GLU A 183 -5.58 2.67 2.27
CA GLU A 183 -4.24 2.94 1.78
C GLU A 183 -3.47 1.63 1.63
N PHE A 184 -3.10 1.29 0.40
CA PHE A 184 -2.24 0.17 0.06
C PHE A 184 -0.78 0.61 0.09
N ARG A 185 0.02 -0.05 0.93
CA ARG A 185 1.39 0.37 1.25
C ARG A 185 2.46 -0.63 0.81
N PHE A 186 2.07 -1.85 0.41
CA PHE A 186 3.03 -2.86 -0.03
C PHE A 186 3.86 -2.46 -1.26
N PRO A 187 3.40 -1.66 -2.24
CA PRO A 187 4.19 -1.41 -3.43
C PRO A 187 5.54 -0.75 -3.10
N PRO A 188 6.62 -1.17 -3.77
CA PRO A 188 7.93 -0.55 -3.57
C PRO A 188 7.94 0.90 -4.11
N PRO A 189 8.99 1.68 -3.80
CA PRO A 189 9.15 2.99 -4.42
C PRO A 189 9.25 2.88 -5.94
N ALA A 190 8.63 3.83 -6.64
CA ALA A 190 8.67 3.91 -8.08
C ALA A 190 9.63 5.00 -8.53
N GLU A 191 10.72 4.61 -9.19
CA GLU A 191 11.72 5.53 -9.76
C GLU A 191 11.25 6.14 -11.10
N THR A 192 10.22 5.56 -11.72
CA THR A 192 9.71 6.01 -13.02
C THR A 192 8.19 6.01 -13.05
N ALA A 193 7.61 6.85 -13.91
CA ALA A 193 6.16 6.85 -14.15
C ALA A 193 5.62 5.49 -14.55
N LYS A 194 6.41 4.71 -15.29
CA LYS A 194 6.06 3.36 -15.72
C LYS A 194 5.94 2.41 -14.52
N LYS A 195 6.92 2.41 -13.61
CA LYS A 195 6.87 1.64 -12.35
C LYS A 195 5.69 2.10 -11.48
N ALA A 196 5.49 3.40 -11.31
CA ALA A 196 4.40 3.95 -10.51
C ALA A 196 3.04 3.53 -11.05
N SER A 197 2.84 3.69 -12.36
CA SER A 197 1.59 3.31 -13.03
C SER A 197 1.36 1.80 -12.96
N HIS A 198 2.41 0.98 -13.11
CA HIS A 198 2.30 -0.46 -12.90
C HIS A 198 1.83 -0.81 -11.49
N TYR A 199 2.41 -0.20 -10.45
CA TYR A 199 2.03 -0.46 -9.06
C TYR A 199 0.62 0.03 -8.72
N ILE A 200 0.21 1.20 -9.23
CA ILE A 200 -1.16 1.69 -9.10
C ILE A 200 -2.13 0.69 -9.75
N LEU A 201 -1.86 0.27 -10.99
CA LEU A 201 -2.69 -0.70 -11.70
C LEU A 201 -2.72 -2.06 -10.98
N TRP A 202 -1.60 -2.51 -10.40
CA TRP A 202 -1.55 -3.73 -9.60
C TRP A 202 -2.46 -3.65 -8.39
N VAL A 203 -2.41 -2.55 -7.63
CA VAL A 203 -3.29 -2.30 -6.48
C VAL A 203 -4.76 -2.28 -6.89
N LEU A 204 -5.11 -1.51 -7.93
CA LEU A 204 -6.48 -1.42 -8.44
C LEU A 204 -7.00 -2.79 -8.89
N SER A 205 -6.15 -3.55 -9.59
CA SER A 205 -6.47 -4.90 -10.07
C SER A 205 -6.67 -5.88 -8.90
N PHE A 206 -5.81 -5.83 -7.89
CA PHE A 206 -5.97 -6.66 -6.69
C PHE A 206 -7.27 -6.33 -5.95
N ALA A 207 -7.52 -5.04 -5.67
CA ALA A 207 -8.71 -4.59 -4.96
C ALA A 207 -9.99 -4.99 -5.72
N ARG A 208 -10.05 -4.75 -7.03
CA ARG A 208 -11.19 -5.16 -7.87
C ARG A 208 -11.38 -6.69 -7.89
N GLY A 209 -10.28 -7.45 -7.92
CA GLY A 209 -10.33 -8.91 -7.84
C GLY A 209 -10.93 -9.42 -6.53
N CYS A 210 -10.62 -8.79 -5.40
CA CYS A 210 -11.21 -9.10 -4.10
C CYS A 210 -12.71 -8.80 -4.08
N ILE A 211 -13.11 -7.61 -4.55
CA ILE A 211 -14.51 -7.17 -4.60
C ILE A 211 -15.34 -8.08 -5.52
N MET A 212 -14.81 -8.46 -6.68
CA MET A 212 -15.49 -9.37 -7.61
C MET A 212 -15.89 -10.69 -6.94
N LYS A 213 -15.04 -11.24 -6.05
CA LYS A 213 -15.39 -12.46 -5.32
C LYS A 213 -16.65 -12.25 -4.46
N VAL A 214 -16.71 -11.15 -3.72
CA VAL A 214 -17.88 -10.75 -2.91
C VAL A 214 -19.13 -10.61 -3.77
N GLU A 215 -19.06 -9.86 -4.88
CA GLU A 215 -20.18 -9.66 -5.80
C GLU A 215 -20.74 -10.97 -6.36
N ARG A 216 -19.87 -11.96 -6.56
CA ARG A 216 -20.26 -13.30 -7.06
C ARG A 216 -20.65 -14.27 -5.94
N GLY A 217 -20.67 -13.82 -4.69
CA GLY A 217 -20.98 -14.67 -3.53
C GLY A 217 -19.89 -15.71 -3.22
N PHE A 218 -18.69 -15.56 -3.77
CA PHE A 218 -17.54 -16.42 -3.46
C PHE A 218 -16.65 -15.74 -2.43
N GLY A 219 -16.22 -16.47 -1.40
CA GLY A 219 -15.12 -16.01 -0.54
C GLY A 219 -13.75 -16.35 -1.14
N PRO A 220 -12.65 -15.91 -0.50
CA PRO A 220 -11.33 -16.46 -0.79
C PRO A 220 -11.32 -17.98 -0.65
N ASN A 221 -10.64 -18.68 -1.55
CA ASN A 221 -10.52 -20.13 -1.46
C ASN A 221 -9.75 -20.49 -0.18
N ILE A 222 -10.41 -21.11 0.80
CA ILE A 222 -9.79 -21.52 2.07
C ILE A 222 -8.89 -22.74 1.95
N ARG A 223 -9.03 -23.55 0.88
CA ARG A 223 -8.35 -24.84 0.78
C ARG A 223 -6.90 -24.69 0.32
N GLY A 224 -5.99 -25.26 1.09
CA GLY A 224 -4.61 -25.48 0.70
C GLY A 224 -3.74 -24.23 0.68
N LYS A 225 -2.43 -24.45 0.63
CA LYS A 225 -1.41 -23.39 0.62
C LYS A 225 -1.51 -22.56 -0.66
N LYS A 226 -1.42 -21.24 -0.51
CA LYS A 226 -1.39 -20.31 -1.66
C LYS A 226 0.03 -20.09 -2.15
N ASN A 227 0.14 -19.76 -3.43
CA ASN A 227 1.41 -19.49 -4.11
C ASN A 227 1.23 -18.26 -5.02
N VAL A 228 2.31 -17.85 -5.69
CA VAL A 228 2.31 -16.67 -6.58
C VAL A 228 1.28 -16.81 -7.71
N HIS A 229 1.03 -18.02 -8.22
CA HIS A 229 0.02 -18.24 -9.26
C HIS A 229 -1.38 -17.82 -8.80
N HIS A 230 -1.80 -18.21 -7.58
CA HIS A 230 -3.10 -17.81 -7.04
C HIS A 230 -3.26 -16.29 -6.88
N LEU A 231 -2.18 -15.59 -6.48
CA LEU A 231 -2.16 -14.13 -6.41
C LEU A 231 -2.30 -13.52 -7.82
N MET A 232 -1.55 -14.05 -8.79
CA MET A 232 -1.62 -13.60 -10.17
C MET A 232 -2.98 -13.84 -10.81
N GLU A 233 -3.64 -14.97 -10.56
CA GLU A 233 -5.00 -15.24 -11.03
C GLU A 233 -5.99 -14.20 -10.51
N LEU A 234 -5.92 -13.87 -9.21
CA LEU A 234 -6.76 -12.86 -8.59
C LEU A 234 -6.54 -11.49 -9.23
N VAL A 235 -5.28 -11.10 -9.36
CA VAL A 235 -4.87 -9.81 -9.94
C VAL A 235 -5.29 -9.72 -11.42
N ILE A 236 -5.08 -10.78 -12.21
CA ILE A 236 -5.49 -10.82 -13.63
C ILE A 236 -7.01 -10.75 -13.76
N ALA A 237 -7.76 -11.45 -12.91
CA ALA A 237 -9.22 -11.40 -12.91
C ALA A 237 -9.72 -9.98 -12.62
N GLY A 238 -9.16 -9.31 -11.60
CA GLY A 238 -9.50 -7.92 -11.31
C GLY A 238 -9.06 -6.94 -12.40
N HIS A 239 -7.87 -7.12 -12.99
CA HIS A 239 -7.39 -6.31 -14.13
C HIS A 239 -8.36 -6.40 -15.31
N ARG A 240 -8.89 -7.59 -15.61
CA ARG A 240 -9.88 -7.77 -16.70
C ARG A 240 -11.16 -6.96 -16.45
N LEU A 241 -11.56 -6.81 -15.20
CA LEU A 241 -12.79 -6.12 -14.80
C LEU A 241 -12.65 -4.60 -14.65
N LEU A 242 -11.44 -4.06 -14.61
CA LEU A 242 -11.25 -2.61 -14.62
C LEU A 242 -11.74 -2.01 -15.97
N PRO A 243 -12.22 -0.75 -15.99
CA PRO A 243 -12.52 -0.03 -17.22
C PRO A 243 -11.32 0.06 -18.16
N ALA A 244 -11.56 0.16 -19.47
CA ALA A 244 -10.48 0.29 -20.46
C ALA A 244 -9.64 1.56 -20.24
N SER A 245 -10.27 2.66 -19.81
CA SER A 245 -9.66 3.92 -19.40
C SER A 245 -8.55 3.75 -18.37
N ALA A 246 -8.74 2.86 -17.39
CA ALA A 246 -7.74 2.59 -16.35
C ALA A 246 -6.49 1.85 -16.86
N LYS A 247 -6.53 1.30 -18.08
CA LYS A 247 -5.47 0.44 -18.66
C LYS A 247 -4.75 1.06 -19.86
N THR A 248 -5.17 2.25 -20.31
CA THR A 248 -4.77 2.82 -21.61
C THR A 248 -3.26 2.97 -21.79
N SER A 249 -2.55 3.44 -20.76
CA SER A 249 -1.08 3.66 -20.80
C SER A 249 -0.25 2.50 -20.25
N VAL A 250 -0.85 1.63 -19.42
CA VAL A 250 -0.22 0.40 -18.90
C VAL A 250 -1.15 -0.75 -19.24
N LYS A 251 -1.02 -1.27 -20.46
CA LYS A 251 -1.94 -2.29 -20.98
C LYS A 251 -1.85 -3.62 -20.22
N PHE A 252 -0.67 -3.90 -19.66
CA PHE A 252 -0.38 -5.15 -18.97
C PHE A 252 0.42 -4.89 -17.70
N LEU A 253 0.16 -5.72 -16.69
CA LEU A 253 1.02 -5.81 -15.54
C LEU A 253 2.33 -6.50 -15.96
N GLU A 254 3.47 -5.85 -15.74
CA GLU A 254 4.77 -6.37 -16.15
C GLU A 254 5.31 -7.32 -15.08
N PRO A 255 5.43 -8.63 -15.36
CA PRO A 255 5.91 -9.56 -14.35
C PRO A 255 7.32 -9.26 -13.85
N ALA A 256 8.14 -8.62 -14.69
CA ALA A 256 9.49 -8.19 -14.36
C ALA A 256 9.55 -7.07 -13.30
N LEU A 257 8.45 -6.35 -13.07
CA LEU A 257 8.35 -5.30 -12.04
C LEU A 257 7.92 -5.86 -10.68
N TYR A 258 7.54 -7.14 -10.63
CA TYR A 258 7.53 -7.91 -9.40
C TYR A 258 9.00 -8.23 -9.10
N GLY A 259 9.46 -7.96 -7.87
CA GLY A 259 10.87 -7.89 -7.45
C GLY A 259 11.66 -9.21 -7.48
N HIS A 260 11.41 -10.07 -8.46
CA HIS A 260 12.17 -11.27 -8.78
C HIS A 260 13.54 -10.95 -9.39
N ASN A 261 13.67 -9.83 -10.10
CA ASN A 261 14.90 -9.44 -10.83
C ASN A 261 15.61 -8.21 -10.25
N ASP A 262 15.03 -7.51 -9.27
CA ASP A 262 15.73 -6.39 -8.65
C ASP A 262 16.93 -6.97 -7.89
N PRO A 263 18.18 -6.50 -8.14
CA PRO A 263 19.24 -6.77 -7.19
C PRO A 263 18.74 -6.33 -5.82
N PRO A 264 19.06 -7.05 -4.73
CA PRO A 264 18.77 -6.53 -3.40
C PRO A 264 19.35 -5.12 -3.36
N VAL A 265 18.49 -4.10 -3.29
CA VAL A 265 18.93 -2.74 -2.97
C VAL A 265 19.74 -2.91 -1.71
N LEU A 266 21.04 -2.60 -1.81
CA LEU A 266 22.11 -2.98 -0.89
C LEU A 266 21.52 -3.26 0.49
N SER A 267 21.58 -4.53 0.91
CA SER A 267 21.24 -4.89 2.29
C SER A 267 21.96 -3.88 3.18
N LEU A 268 21.19 -3.12 3.96
CA LEU A 268 21.75 -2.10 4.82
C LEU A 268 22.84 -2.75 5.67
N THR A 269 24.02 -2.15 5.64
CA THR A 269 25.09 -2.44 6.57
C THR A 269 24.54 -2.37 7.99
N ASP A 270 25.17 -3.09 8.94
CA ASP A 270 24.78 -2.99 10.35
C ASP A 270 24.86 -1.55 10.88
N ARG A 271 25.63 -0.68 10.23
CA ARG A 271 25.65 0.75 10.51
C ARG A 271 24.34 1.42 10.09
N GLU A 272 23.91 1.23 8.86
CA GLU A 272 22.65 1.79 8.35
C GLU A 272 21.43 1.24 9.12
N LYS A 273 21.43 -0.05 9.47
CA LYS A 273 20.40 -0.63 10.36
C LYS A 273 20.35 0.05 11.72
N ARG A 274 21.53 0.38 12.30
CA ARG A 274 21.64 1.08 13.59
C ARG A 274 21.19 2.54 13.48
N GLU A 275 21.55 3.24 12.41
CA GLU A 275 21.08 4.60 12.14
C GLU A 275 19.56 4.62 11.97
N LEU A 276 19.00 3.69 11.18
CA LEU A 276 17.54 3.55 11.06
C LEU A 276 16.87 3.24 12.40
N ALA A 277 17.48 2.40 13.23
CA ALA A 277 16.96 2.11 14.58
C ALA A 277 17.03 3.33 15.51
N LYS A 278 18.03 4.21 15.35
CA LYS A 278 18.16 5.47 16.08
C LYS A 278 17.10 6.48 15.63
N ILE A 279 16.99 6.69 14.32
CA ILE A 279 15.93 7.50 13.68
C ILE A 279 14.55 7.00 14.13
N LYS A 280 14.35 5.67 14.23
CA LYS A 280 13.13 5.02 14.73
C LYS A 280 12.80 5.39 16.18
N ARG A 281 13.77 5.44 17.09
CA ARG A 281 13.54 5.83 18.50
C ARG A 281 13.19 7.31 18.62
N GLU A 282 13.91 8.16 17.91
CA GLU A 282 13.66 9.60 17.88
C GLU A 282 12.28 9.91 17.29
N LYS A 283 11.87 9.13 16.27
CA LYS A 283 10.54 9.19 15.65
C LYS A 283 9.41 8.85 16.62
N ASP A 284 9.48 7.70 17.30
CA ASP A 284 8.41 7.29 18.22
C ASP A 284 8.25 8.34 19.35
N ALA A 285 9.34 8.98 19.79
CA ALA A 285 9.30 10.09 20.74
C ALA A 285 8.66 11.38 20.17
N LEU A 286 8.94 11.72 18.91
CA LEU A 286 8.39 12.92 18.26
C LEU A 286 6.88 12.80 17.97
N PHE A 287 6.42 11.61 17.57
CA PHE A 287 4.99 11.36 17.36
C PHE A 287 4.22 11.19 18.67
N ALA A 288 4.83 10.56 19.69
CA ALA A 288 4.23 10.46 21.02
C ALA A 288 4.09 11.83 21.72
N SER A 289 5.00 12.78 21.44
CA SER A 289 4.93 14.15 21.98
C SER A 289 3.97 15.07 21.23
N GLY A 290 3.16 14.55 20.30
CA GLY A 290 2.14 15.34 19.60
C GLY A 290 2.71 16.43 18.69
N GLY A 291 3.96 16.26 18.23
CA GLY A 291 4.71 17.20 17.40
C GLY A 291 4.17 17.31 15.97
N GLY A 292 2.91 17.74 15.83
CA GLY A 292 2.43 18.42 14.65
C GLY A 292 3.00 19.85 14.65
N ILE A 293 3.55 20.25 13.51
CA ILE A 293 3.85 21.62 13.05
C ILE A 293 3.60 22.70 14.12
N ARG A 294 4.68 23.16 14.77
CA ARG A 294 4.66 24.48 15.40
C ARG A 294 4.52 25.51 14.26
N ARG A 295 3.54 26.39 14.42
CA ARG A 295 3.22 27.53 13.55
C ARG A 295 4.44 28.35 13.17
#